data_AF-A0AAV6R0L7-F1
#
_entry.id   AF-A0AAV6R0L7-F1
#
_cell.length_a   1.000
_cell.length_b   1.000
_cell.length_c   1.000
_cell.angle_alpha   90.00
_cell.angle_beta   90.00
_cell.angle_gamma   90.00
#
_symmetry.space_group_name_H-M   'P 1'
#
loop_
_entity.id
_entity.type
_entity.pdbx_description
1 polymer ?
#
loop_
_entity_poly.entity_id
_entity_poly.type
_entity_poly.pdbx_seq_one_letter_code
_entity_poly.pdbx_strand_id
1 'polypeptide(L)'
;MGKPLAALLSTHYESGRTCFQEFQEFMEGLQNEEVATFYDPIKKNRIHFFGQEPASADASKQKVLKEDCQLFSKLFILCQSKECDLHKFFCHENQQFPAALSDGGKLYSSQKSQLAAILESHVTIPDVEPKADAIIIDGSALVNTLPPQTSNTFEDYAMLDLLPKVQAYSTKYKRTESSSLKAETMSKCGCGVKRRVTSKSNNPFKLEELPTRQ
;
A
#
# COMPACT_ATOMS: atom_id res chain seq x y z
N MET A 1 -3.08 37.36 -2.41
CA MET A 1 -1.91 37.58 -1.53
C MET A 1 -1.69 36.32 -0.71
N GLY A 2 -0.58 35.60 -0.94
CA GLY A 2 -0.25 34.38 -0.19
C GLY A 2 0.12 34.70 1.25
N LYS A 3 -0.18 33.79 2.19
CA LYS A 3 0.26 33.91 3.59
C LYS A 3 1.79 33.90 3.64
N PRO A 4 2.43 34.69 4.54
CA PRO A 4 3.89 34.64 4.73
C PRO A 4 4.34 33.21 5.09
N LEU A 5 5.48 32.78 4.55
CA LEU A 5 6.02 31.41 4.76
C LEU A 5 6.14 31.04 6.25
N ALA A 6 6.54 31.99 7.09
CA ALA A 6 6.64 31.78 8.54
C ALA A 6 5.27 31.50 9.21
N ALA A 7 4.22 32.20 8.77
CA ALA A 7 2.86 31.96 9.25
C ALA A 7 2.35 30.60 8.78
N LEU A 8 2.68 30.20 7.55
CA LEU A 8 2.32 28.89 7.01
C LEU A 8 3.01 27.75 7.80
N LEU A 9 4.32 27.85 8.04
CA LEU A 9 5.07 26.88 8.82
C LEU A 9 4.55 26.74 10.25
N SER A 10 4.26 27.86 10.92
CA SER A 10 3.65 27.84 12.26
C SER A 10 2.29 27.14 12.27
N THR A 11 1.42 27.43 11.29
CA THR A 11 0.11 26.74 11.20
C THR A 11 0.24 25.24 10.95
N HIS A 12 1.21 24.81 10.14
CA HIS A 12 1.45 23.38 9.91
C HIS A 12 2.02 22.69 11.14
N TYR A 13 2.94 23.34 11.86
CA TYR A 13 3.50 22.83 13.09
C TYR A 13 2.41 22.60 14.14
N GLU A 14 1.56 23.60 14.40
CA GLU A 14 0.45 23.48 15.36
C GLU A 14 -0.56 22.42 14.92
N SER A 15 -0.92 22.38 13.63
CA SER A 15 -1.85 21.35 13.11
C SER A 15 -1.29 19.94 13.24
N GLY A 16 0.01 19.75 12.99
CA GLY A 16 0.71 18.49 13.18
C GLY A 16 0.73 18.06 14.64
N ARG A 17 1.00 19.00 15.56
CA ARG A 17 1.02 18.76 17.00
C ARG A 17 -0.34 18.33 17.53
N THR A 18 -1.41 19.01 17.13
CA THR A 18 -2.79 18.66 17.53
C THR A 18 -3.18 17.27 17.02
N CYS A 19 -2.89 16.95 15.75
CA CYS A 19 -3.22 15.62 15.23
C CYS A 19 -2.41 14.50 15.89
N PHE A 20 -1.15 14.77 16.27
CA PHE A 20 -0.35 13.81 17.02
C PHE A 20 -0.94 13.56 18.41
N GLN A 21 -1.41 14.61 19.07
CA GLN A 21 -2.10 14.50 20.36
C GLN A 21 -3.40 13.68 20.25
N GLU A 22 -4.25 13.98 19.26
CA GLU A 22 -5.49 13.23 18.99
C GLU A 22 -5.20 11.73 18.73
N PHE A 23 -4.11 11.42 18.03
CA PHE A 23 -3.68 10.04 17.79
C PHE A 23 -3.20 9.35 19.07
N GLN A 24 -2.45 10.05 19.93
CA GLN A 24 -2.01 9.48 21.22
C GLN A 24 -3.21 9.19 22.13
N GLU A 25 -4.16 10.11 22.24
CA GLU A 25 -5.39 9.92 23.02
C GLU A 25 -6.21 8.72 22.51
N PHE A 26 -6.32 8.56 21.18
CA PHE A 26 -6.95 7.38 20.60
C PHE A 26 -6.23 6.08 20.97
N MET A 27 -4.89 6.06 20.90
CA MET A 27 -4.09 4.87 21.24
C MET A 27 -4.19 4.52 22.72
N GLU A 28 -4.22 5.52 23.62
CA GLU A 28 -4.45 5.32 25.05
C GLU A 28 -5.87 4.83 25.34
N GLY A 29 -6.88 5.36 24.64
CA GLY A 29 -8.27 4.87 24.73
C GLY A 29 -8.41 3.41 24.34
N LEU A 30 -7.71 2.97 23.28
CA LEU A 30 -7.67 1.55 22.90
C LEU A 30 -6.98 0.67 23.94
N GLN A 31 -5.98 1.19 24.66
CA GLN A 31 -5.28 0.43 25.71
C GLN A 31 -6.10 0.31 26.99
N ASN A 32 -6.90 1.33 27.31
CA ASN A 32 -7.65 1.40 28.56
C ASN A 32 -9.11 0.91 28.44
N GLU A 33 -9.53 0.39 27.27
CA GLU A 33 -10.89 -0.09 26.97
C GLU A 33 -12.01 0.95 27.26
N GLU A 34 -11.69 2.24 27.35
CA GLU A 34 -12.65 3.31 27.59
C GLU A 34 -13.09 3.99 26.28
N VAL A 35 -14.40 3.95 26.02
CA VAL A 35 -15.23 4.75 25.08
C VAL A 35 -14.85 4.73 23.59
N ALA A 36 -13.57 4.71 23.23
CA ALA A 36 -13.09 4.59 21.86
C ALA A 36 -12.98 3.11 21.48
N THR A 37 -13.83 2.67 20.56
CA THR A 37 -13.74 1.31 20.02
C THR A 37 -12.71 1.26 18.90
N PHE A 38 -12.10 0.09 18.69
CA PHE A 38 -11.26 -0.18 17.52
C PHE A 38 -11.92 0.17 16.18
N TYR A 39 -13.25 0.21 16.15
CA TYR A 39 -14.05 0.50 14.95
C TYR A 39 -14.34 1.98 14.74
N ASP A 40 -13.94 2.86 15.66
CA ASP A 40 -14.18 4.28 15.52
C ASP A 40 -13.28 4.89 14.43
N PRO A 41 -13.85 5.67 13.50
CA PRO A 41 -13.09 6.20 12.38
C PRO A 41 -12.12 7.28 12.84
N ILE A 42 -10.82 7.05 12.60
CA ILE A 42 -9.78 8.06 12.82
C ILE A 42 -9.96 9.19 11.79
N LYS A 43 -10.05 10.43 12.29
CA LYS A 43 -10.18 11.61 11.44
C LYS A 43 -8.96 11.75 10.53
N LYS A 44 -9.19 11.82 9.22
CA LYS A 44 -8.12 12.03 8.24
C LYS A 44 -7.48 13.39 8.42
N ASN A 45 -6.16 13.41 8.64
CA ASN A 45 -5.41 14.65 8.71
C ASN A 45 -5.36 15.36 7.33
N ARG A 46 -5.78 16.63 7.29
CA ARG A 46 -5.78 17.46 6.08
C ARG A 46 -4.52 18.31 6.01
N ILE A 47 -3.38 17.64 5.97
CA ILE A 47 -2.09 18.28 5.75
C ILE A 47 -1.72 18.12 4.28
N HIS A 48 -1.58 19.26 3.61
CA HIS A 48 -1.10 19.36 2.24
C HIS A 48 0.42 19.07 2.22
N PHE A 49 0.81 17.82 2.47
CA PHE A 49 2.23 17.43 2.42
C PHE A 49 2.80 17.46 1.00
N PHE A 50 1.96 17.21 0.00
CA PHE A 50 2.36 17.08 -1.40
C PHE A 50 1.41 17.85 -2.29
N GLY A 51 1.55 19.18 -2.31
CA GLY A 51 1.18 19.92 -3.50
C GLY A 51 2.16 19.53 -4.59
N GLN A 52 1.74 18.72 -5.56
CA GLN A 52 2.47 18.63 -6.81
C GLN A 52 2.35 19.99 -7.49
N GLU A 53 3.34 20.86 -7.26
CA GLU A 53 3.64 21.91 -8.23
C GLU A 53 3.82 21.19 -9.58
N PRO A 54 3.15 21.62 -10.65
CA PRO A 54 3.37 21.02 -11.96
C PRO A 54 4.86 21.14 -12.25
N ALA A 55 5.51 19.99 -12.46
CA ALA A 55 6.93 19.94 -12.76
C ALA A 55 7.22 20.98 -13.85
N SER A 56 8.06 21.98 -13.55
CA SER A 56 8.49 22.90 -14.58
C SER A 56 9.18 22.05 -15.64
N ALA A 57 8.65 22.07 -16.85
CA ALA A 57 8.99 21.10 -17.89
C ALA A 57 10.48 21.10 -18.31
N ASP A 58 11.32 22.01 -17.79
CA ASP A 58 12.71 22.20 -18.22
C ASP A 58 13.65 22.68 -17.10
N ALA A 59 13.56 22.13 -15.88
CA ALA A 59 14.70 22.27 -14.96
C ALA A 59 15.82 21.34 -15.46
N SER A 60 16.82 21.90 -16.14
CA SER A 60 18.00 21.12 -16.55
C SER A 60 18.59 20.41 -15.32
N LYS A 61 18.97 19.13 -15.45
CA LYS A 61 19.56 18.33 -14.34
C LYS A 61 20.70 19.07 -13.64
N GLN A 62 21.42 19.91 -14.37
CA GLN A 62 22.48 20.79 -13.86
C GLN A 62 21.98 21.84 -12.86
N LYS A 63 20.79 22.42 -13.08
CA LYS A 63 20.19 23.41 -12.17
C LYS A 63 19.80 22.76 -10.84
N VAL A 64 19.14 21.61 -10.90
CA VAL A 64 18.78 20.80 -9.72
C VAL A 64 20.02 20.44 -8.92
N LEU A 65 21.07 19.93 -9.58
CA LEU A 65 22.34 19.59 -8.92
C LEU A 65 22.99 20.80 -8.24
N LYS A 66 22.90 21.99 -8.86
CA LYS A 66 23.44 23.22 -8.27
C LYS A 66 22.66 23.64 -7.02
N GLU A 67 21.33 23.51 -7.04
CA GLU A 67 20.47 23.78 -5.89
C GLU A 67 20.72 22.77 -4.76
N ASP A 68 20.89 21.49 -5.07
CA ASP A 68 21.24 20.44 -4.10
C ASP A 68 22.61 20.69 -3.46
N CYS A 69 23.63 21.02 -4.24
CA CYS A 69 24.95 21.40 -3.72
C CYS A 69 24.88 22.61 -2.79
N GLN A 70 24.05 23.60 -3.12
CA GLN A 70 23.84 24.78 -2.26
C GLN A 70 23.11 24.42 -0.97
N LEU A 71 22.08 23.58 -1.04
CA LEU A 71 21.34 23.09 0.12
C LEU A 71 22.26 22.29 1.04
N PHE A 72 23.01 21.34 0.49
CA PHE A 72 24.00 20.55 1.23
C PHE A 72 25.02 21.44 1.93
N SER A 73 25.59 22.43 1.23
CA SER A 73 26.58 23.35 1.81
C SER A 73 26.00 24.12 3.01
N LYS A 74 24.77 24.63 2.88
CA LYS A 74 24.08 25.34 3.97
C LYS A 74 23.81 24.42 5.15
N LEU A 75 23.29 23.22 4.90
CA LEU A 75 22.99 22.23 5.95
C LEU A 75 24.26 21.76 6.66
N PHE A 76 25.34 21.55 5.93
CA PHE A 76 26.64 21.15 6.48
C PHE A 76 27.24 22.23 7.38
N ILE A 77 27.23 23.50 6.94
CA ILE A 77 27.68 24.64 7.78
C ILE A 77 26.82 24.76 9.04
N LEU A 78 25.50 24.61 8.92
CA LEU A 78 24.58 24.59 10.06
C LEU A 78 24.92 23.45 11.03
N CYS A 79 25.18 22.25 10.50
CA CYS A 79 25.54 21.07 11.26
C CYS A 79 26.84 21.30 12.07
N GLN A 80 27.86 21.90 11.45
CA GLN A 80 29.10 22.28 12.14
C GLN A 80 28.86 23.35 13.22
N SER A 81 28.12 24.41 12.90
CA SER A 81 27.89 25.53 13.83
C SER A 81 27.08 25.16 15.08
N LYS A 82 26.29 24.08 14.99
CA LYS A 82 25.43 23.59 16.07
C LYS A 82 25.95 22.31 16.72
N GLU A 83 27.20 21.91 16.47
CA GLU A 83 27.80 20.68 17.01
C GLU A 83 26.91 19.44 16.80
N CYS A 84 26.22 19.38 15.66
CA CYS A 84 25.35 18.27 15.32
C CYS A 84 26.20 17.06 14.90
N ASP A 85 25.71 15.86 15.18
CA ASP A 85 26.38 14.62 14.77
C ASP A 85 26.39 14.48 13.24
N LEU A 86 27.58 14.63 12.65
CA LEU A 86 27.81 14.48 11.23
C LEU A 86 27.48 13.07 10.73
N HIS A 87 27.73 12.03 11.54
CA HIS A 87 27.41 10.66 11.15
C HIS A 87 25.90 10.53 10.93
N LYS A 88 25.11 10.99 11.91
CA LYS A 88 23.64 11.03 11.80
C LYS A 88 23.14 11.90 10.65
N PHE A 89 23.82 13.00 10.37
CA PHE A 89 23.49 13.86 9.22
C PHE A 89 23.60 13.14 7.87
N PHE A 90 24.62 12.28 7.70
CA PHE A 90 24.80 11.48 6.48
C PHE A 90 23.93 10.21 6.44
N CYS A 91 23.36 9.78 7.57
CA CYS A 91 22.41 8.66 7.59
C CYS A 91 21.06 8.99 6.96
N HIS A 92 20.75 10.28 6.78
CA HIS A 92 19.47 10.73 6.26
C HIS A 92 19.63 11.40 4.90
N GLU A 93 18.63 11.20 4.03
CA GLU A 93 18.61 11.81 2.71
C GLU A 93 18.30 13.31 2.82
N ASN A 94 19.24 14.15 2.37
CA ASN A 94 19.16 15.62 2.51
C ASN A 94 18.60 16.32 1.25
N GLN A 95 18.10 15.55 0.28
CA GLN A 95 17.52 16.07 -0.95
C GLN A 95 16.05 16.46 -0.75
N GLN A 96 15.54 17.39 -1.56
CA GLN A 96 14.13 17.81 -1.51
C GLN A 96 13.16 16.65 -1.81
N PHE A 97 13.64 15.66 -2.56
CA PHE A 97 12.89 14.48 -2.94
C PHE A 97 13.80 13.24 -2.77
N PRO A 98 13.28 12.14 -2.21
CA PRO A 98 14.08 10.95 -1.98
C PRO A 98 14.44 10.28 -3.32
N ALA A 99 15.73 10.20 -3.62
CA ALA A 99 16.29 9.56 -4.81
C ALA A 99 15.99 8.06 -4.84
N ALA A 100 15.75 7.44 -3.68
CA ALA A 100 15.28 6.06 -3.60
C ALA A 100 13.88 5.85 -4.22
N LEU A 101 13.05 6.90 -4.28
CA LEU A 101 11.65 6.81 -4.70
C LEU A 101 11.32 7.66 -5.94
N SER A 102 12.17 8.63 -6.29
CA SER A 102 11.88 9.60 -7.34
C SER A 102 13.12 10.12 -8.07
N ASP A 103 12.94 10.51 -9.33
CA ASP A 103 13.93 11.25 -10.12
C ASP A 103 13.42 12.68 -10.34
N GLY A 104 14.10 13.67 -9.75
CA GLY A 104 13.70 15.09 -9.87
C GLY A 104 12.30 15.38 -9.32
N GLY A 105 11.89 14.70 -8.25
CA GLY A 105 10.55 14.83 -7.66
C GLY A 105 9.46 14.04 -8.39
N LYS A 106 9.78 13.37 -9.51
CA LYS A 106 8.87 12.46 -10.19
C LYS A 106 9.06 11.04 -9.66
N LEU A 107 8.05 10.51 -8.97
CA LEU A 107 8.08 9.14 -8.47
C LEU A 107 8.36 8.13 -9.59
N TYR A 108 9.16 7.12 -9.29
CA TYR A 108 9.35 6.00 -10.21
C TYR A 108 8.02 5.26 -10.39
N SER A 109 7.51 5.27 -11.61
CA SER A 109 6.36 4.45 -11.99
C SER A 109 6.87 3.09 -12.46
N SER A 110 6.50 2.02 -11.77
CA SER A 110 6.69 0.65 -12.24
C SER A 110 5.34 -0.05 -12.43
N GLN A 111 5.32 -1.08 -13.25
CA GLN A 111 4.13 -1.95 -13.33
C GLN A 111 4.17 -2.89 -12.12
N LYS A 112 3.07 -2.98 -11.37
CA LYS A 112 2.99 -3.84 -10.17
C LYS A 112 3.38 -5.30 -10.46
N SER A 113 3.10 -5.80 -11.67
CA SER A 113 3.49 -7.13 -12.12
C SER A 113 5.01 -7.35 -12.17
N GLN A 114 5.80 -6.32 -12.50
CA GLN A 114 7.27 -6.40 -12.53
C GLN A 114 7.83 -6.59 -11.12
N LEU A 115 7.18 -6.02 -10.10
CA LEU A 115 7.61 -6.19 -8.70
C LEU A 115 7.44 -7.62 -8.21
N ALA A 116 6.41 -8.34 -8.68
CA ALA A 116 6.18 -9.73 -8.26
C ALA A 116 7.37 -10.62 -8.64
N ALA A 117 7.83 -10.57 -9.89
CA ALA A 117 8.97 -11.35 -10.35
C ALA A 117 10.27 -11.04 -9.58
N ILE A 118 10.50 -9.76 -9.26
CA ILE A 118 11.66 -9.35 -8.46
C ILE A 118 11.56 -9.94 -7.05
N LEU A 119 10.41 -9.79 -6.39
CA LEU A 119 10.21 -10.33 -5.03
C LEU A 119 10.32 -11.85 -5.00
N GLU A 120 9.73 -12.55 -5.97
CA GLU A 120 9.83 -14.01 -6.10
C GLU A 120 11.27 -14.48 -6.24
N SER A 121 12.14 -13.74 -6.95
CA SER A 121 13.56 -14.09 -7.10
C SER A 121 14.35 -14.05 -5.78
N HIS A 122 13.84 -13.34 -4.77
CA HIS A 122 14.47 -13.20 -3.45
C HIS A 122 13.84 -14.10 -2.38
N VAL A 123 12.78 -14.83 -2.70
CA VAL A 123 12.10 -15.73 -1.78
C VAL A 123 12.45 -17.18 -2.12
N THR A 124 13.01 -17.90 -1.15
CA THR A 124 13.14 -19.35 -1.27
C THR A 124 11.79 -19.99 -1.00
N ILE A 125 11.18 -20.54 -2.06
CA ILE A 125 9.96 -21.32 -1.91
C ILE A 125 10.34 -22.63 -1.19
N PRO A 126 9.75 -22.95 -0.04
CA PRO A 126 10.06 -24.19 0.66
C PRO A 126 9.62 -25.39 -0.17
N ASP A 127 10.53 -26.37 -0.34
CA ASP A 127 10.26 -27.61 -1.08
C ASP A 127 9.21 -28.49 -0.39
N VAL A 128 9.01 -28.29 0.91
CA VAL A 128 8.09 -29.07 1.74
C VAL A 128 7.03 -28.15 2.31
N GLU A 129 5.77 -28.52 2.08
CA GLU A 129 4.64 -27.85 2.69
C GLU A 129 4.69 -28.02 4.22
N PRO A 130 4.56 -26.93 5.00
CA PRO A 130 4.63 -27.01 6.45
C PRO A 130 3.50 -27.87 7.00
N LYS A 131 3.81 -28.72 7.98
CA LYS A 131 2.79 -29.49 8.72
C LYS A 131 1.96 -28.52 9.56
N ALA A 132 0.68 -28.38 9.24
CA ALA A 132 -0.25 -27.52 9.96
C ALA A 132 -1.55 -28.27 10.30
N ASP A 133 -2.15 -27.94 11.45
CA ASP A 133 -3.44 -28.48 11.88
C ASP A 133 -4.63 -27.66 11.36
N ALA A 134 -4.36 -26.39 11.01
CA ALA A 134 -5.32 -25.43 10.50
C ALA A 134 -4.69 -24.58 9.39
N ILE A 135 -5.53 -24.09 8.47
CA ILE A 135 -5.13 -23.18 7.41
C ILE A 135 -6.08 -22.00 7.32
N ILE A 136 -5.56 -20.87 6.86
CA ILE A 136 -6.36 -19.68 6.53
C ILE A 136 -6.25 -19.48 5.03
N ILE A 137 -7.39 -19.48 4.36
CA ILE A 137 -7.46 -19.24 2.92
C ILE A 137 -7.85 -17.78 2.71
N ASP A 138 -6.95 -16.98 2.14
CA ASP A 138 -7.35 -15.70 1.57
C ASP A 138 -8.10 -15.98 0.25
N GLY A 139 -9.44 -15.87 0.31
CA GLY A 139 -10.28 -16.13 -0.85
C GLY A 139 -9.93 -15.26 -2.07
N SER A 140 -9.46 -14.03 -1.86
CA SER A 140 -9.06 -13.15 -2.96
C SER A 140 -7.76 -13.59 -3.62
N ALA A 141 -6.79 -14.04 -2.82
CA ALA A 141 -5.57 -14.64 -3.34
C ALA A 141 -5.88 -15.95 -4.08
N LEU A 142 -6.74 -16.80 -3.51
CA LEU A 142 -7.12 -18.08 -4.11
C LEU A 142 -7.75 -17.89 -5.51
N VAL A 143 -8.69 -16.95 -5.65
CA VAL A 143 -9.32 -16.61 -6.94
C VAL A 143 -8.28 -16.15 -7.95
N ASN A 144 -7.32 -15.30 -7.53
CA ASN A 144 -6.28 -14.82 -8.44
C ASN A 144 -5.29 -15.91 -8.86
N THR A 145 -5.02 -16.89 -7.99
CA THR A 145 -4.12 -18.02 -8.30
C THR A 145 -4.76 -19.12 -9.14
N LEU A 146 -6.09 -19.18 -9.19
CA LEU A 146 -6.85 -20.18 -9.93
C LEU A 146 -7.64 -19.50 -11.05
N PRO A 147 -7.01 -19.13 -12.18
CA PRO A 147 -7.74 -18.55 -13.29
C PRO A 147 -8.78 -19.55 -13.82
N PRO A 148 -9.95 -19.07 -14.26
CA PRO A 148 -10.97 -19.93 -14.86
C PRO A 148 -10.45 -20.60 -16.12
N GLN A 149 -10.48 -21.93 -16.17
CA GLN A 149 -10.01 -22.67 -17.35
C GLN A 149 -11.12 -22.78 -18.40
N THR A 150 -12.16 -23.56 -18.10
CA THR A 150 -13.27 -23.85 -19.03
C THR A 150 -14.58 -23.17 -18.65
N SER A 151 -14.60 -22.49 -17.50
CA SER A 151 -15.79 -21.93 -16.89
C SER A 151 -16.22 -20.61 -17.55
N ASN A 152 -17.43 -20.59 -18.13
CA ASN A 152 -17.95 -19.42 -18.85
C ASN A 152 -18.65 -18.42 -17.92
N THR A 153 -19.29 -18.91 -16.86
CA THR A 153 -19.97 -18.09 -15.86
C THR A 153 -19.22 -18.10 -14.53
N PHE A 154 -19.51 -17.11 -13.68
CA PHE A 154 -18.99 -17.08 -12.31
C PHE A 154 -19.46 -18.29 -11.48
N GLU A 155 -20.69 -18.76 -11.70
CA GLU A 155 -21.24 -19.95 -11.04
C GLU A 155 -20.47 -21.22 -11.43
N ASP A 156 -20.22 -21.42 -12.73
CA ASP A 156 -19.43 -22.56 -13.22
C ASP A 156 -18.03 -22.52 -12.62
N TYR A 157 -17.39 -21.35 -12.59
CA TYR A 157 -16.05 -21.18 -12.02
C TYR A 157 -16.01 -21.51 -10.53
N ALA A 158 -17.01 -21.05 -9.78
CA ALA A 158 -17.12 -21.35 -8.36
C ALA A 158 -17.27 -22.87 -8.13
N MET A 159 -18.09 -23.55 -8.93
CA MET A 159 -18.41 -24.97 -8.75
C MET A 159 -17.33 -25.91 -9.27
N LEU A 160 -16.71 -25.60 -10.41
CA LEU A 160 -15.80 -26.49 -11.13
C LEU A 160 -14.33 -26.25 -10.76
N ASP A 161 -13.95 -25.01 -10.46
CA ASP A 161 -12.54 -24.66 -10.25
C ASP A 161 -12.23 -24.37 -8.77
N LEU A 162 -13.05 -23.54 -8.10
CA LEU A 162 -12.80 -23.12 -6.72
C LEU A 162 -13.22 -24.14 -5.67
N LEU A 163 -14.48 -24.61 -5.72
CA LEU A 163 -15.05 -25.50 -4.70
C LEU A 163 -14.23 -26.79 -4.52
N PRO A 164 -13.79 -27.48 -5.60
CA PRO A 164 -13.01 -28.71 -5.44
C PRO A 164 -11.68 -28.45 -4.72
N LYS A 165 -11.05 -27.30 -4.96
CA LYS A 165 -9.80 -26.93 -4.28
C LYS A 165 -10.01 -26.67 -2.79
N VAL A 166 -11.07 -25.93 -2.44
CA VAL A 166 -11.42 -25.66 -1.04
C VAL A 166 -11.78 -26.96 -0.30
N GLN A 167 -12.50 -27.88 -0.95
CA GLN A 167 -12.82 -29.19 -0.39
C GLN A 167 -11.58 -30.07 -0.18
N ALA A 168 -10.63 -30.05 -1.13
CA ALA A 168 -9.36 -30.76 -0.98
C ALA A 168 -8.58 -30.26 0.25
N TYR A 169 -8.55 -28.94 0.45
CA TYR A 169 -7.95 -28.36 1.65
C TYR A 169 -8.71 -28.74 2.93
N SER A 170 -10.04 -28.72 2.89
CA SER A 170 -10.89 -29.08 4.04
C SER A 170 -10.71 -30.54 4.46
N THR A 171 -10.38 -31.42 3.52
CA THR A 171 -10.09 -32.84 3.79
C THR A 171 -8.70 -33.05 4.39
N LYS A 172 -7.75 -32.21 3.98
CA LYS A 172 -6.34 -32.29 4.41
C LYS A 172 -6.12 -31.73 5.81
N TYR A 173 -6.87 -30.71 6.21
CA TYR A 173 -6.67 -29.96 7.46
C TYR A 173 -7.84 -30.18 8.44
N LYS A 174 -7.52 -30.35 9.73
CA LYS A 174 -8.48 -30.79 10.75
C LYS A 174 -9.55 -29.75 11.08
N ARG A 175 -9.23 -28.45 10.97
CA ARG A 175 -10.18 -27.35 11.21
C ARG A 175 -10.30 -26.48 9.96
N THR A 176 -11.50 -26.43 9.41
CA THR A 176 -11.89 -25.48 8.37
C THR A 176 -13.12 -24.73 8.87
N GLU A 177 -13.00 -23.43 9.09
CA GLU A 177 -14.14 -22.60 9.45
C GLU A 177 -14.81 -22.10 8.17
N SER A 178 -16.09 -22.43 8.01
CA SER A 178 -16.87 -22.16 6.80
C SER A 178 -17.38 -20.72 6.72
N SER A 179 -17.29 -19.94 7.80
CA SER A 179 -17.73 -18.55 7.83
C SER A 179 -16.64 -17.59 7.34
N SER A 180 -16.98 -16.80 6.31
CA SER A 180 -16.11 -15.71 5.86
C SER A 180 -15.95 -14.68 6.97
N LEU A 181 -14.71 -14.38 7.35
CA LEU A 181 -14.36 -13.31 8.30
C LEU A 181 -14.82 -11.91 7.82
N LYS A 182 -15.17 -11.78 6.54
CA LYS A 182 -15.67 -10.53 5.93
C LYS A 182 -17.18 -10.50 5.76
N ALA A 183 -17.92 -11.53 6.18
CA ALA A 183 -19.37 -11.60 5.95
C ALA A 183 -20.11 -10.36 6.49
N GLU A 184 -19.78 -9.93 7.71
CA GLU A 184 -20.37 -8.75 8.34
C GLU A 184 -19.90 -7.44 7.67
N THR A 185 -18.63 -7.33 7.28
CA THR A 185 -18.12 -6.15 6.59
C THR A 185 -18.76 -6.00 5.19
N MET A 186 -18.96 -7.10 4.47
CA MET A 186 -19.60 -7.10 3.16
C MET A 186 -21.10 -6.77 3.24
N SER A 187 -21.80 -7.21 4.29
CA SER A 187 -23.21 -6.86 4.46
C SER A 187 -23.42 -5.36 4.70
N LYS A 188 -22.44 -4.70 5.32
CA LYS A 188 -22.40 -3.24 5.55
C LYS A 188 -21.85 -2.45 4.37
N CYS A 189 -21.23 -3.10 3.38
CA CYS A 189 -20.60 -2.44 2.25
C CYS A 189 -21.68 -2.02 1.22
N GLY A 190 -21.86 -0.72 1.01
CA GLY A 190 -22.93 -0.16 0.18
C GLY A 190 -22.92 -0.61 -1.29
N CYS A 191 -24.08 -0.53 -1.94
CA CYS A 191 -24.28 -0.87 -3.36
C CYS A 191 -23.68 0.20 -4.27
N GLY A 192 -22.35 0.22 -4.44
CA GLY A 192 -21.69 1.12 -5.39
C GLY A 192 -22.07 0.84 -6.85
N VAL A 193 -21.92 1.84 -7.72
CA VAL A 193 -22.29 1.86 -9.15
C VAL A 193 -21.55 0.81 -10.02
N LYS A 194 -20.61 0.05 -9.46
CA LYS A 194 -19.92 -1.02 -10.21
C LYS A 194 -20.89 -2.16 -10.51
N ARG A 195 -20.83 -2.67 -11.75
CA ARG A 195 -21.64 -3.79 -12.23
C ARG A 195 -21.54 -4.95 -11.23
N ARG A 196 -22.65 -5.29 -10.57
CA ARG A 196 -22.69 -6.39 -9.60
C ARG A 196 -22.39 -7.69 -10.34
N VAL A 197 -21.35 -8.42 -9.91
CA VAL A 197 -21.06 -9.77 -10.38
C VAL A 197 -22.19 -10.66 -9.87
N THR A 198 -22.92 -11.28 -10.78
CA THR A 198 -24.00 -12.24 -10.48
C THR A 198 -23.56 -13.63 -10.89
N SER A 199 -24.22 -14.67 -10.39
CA SER A 199 -23.88 -16.07 -10.73
C SER A 199 -23.81 -16.30 -12.25
N LYS A 200 -24.76 -15.71 -12.99
CA LYS A 200 -24.87 -15.79 -14.46
C LYS A 200 -23.97 -14.82 -15.23
N SER A 201 -23.20 -13.98 -14.54
CA SER A 201 -22.32 -13.05 -15.23
C SER A 201 -21.14 -13.79 -15.86
N ASN A 202 -20.78 -13.39 -17.07
CA ASN A 202 -19.62 -13.95 -17.77
C ASN A 202 -18.35 -13.64 -17.00
N ASN A 203 -17.42 -14.59 -16.99
CA ASN A 203 -16.17 -14.44 -16.29
C ASN A 203 -15.28 -13.39 -17.00
N PRO A 204 -14.85 -12.30 -16.34
CA PRO A 204 -14.07 -11.24 -17.00
C PRO A 204 -12.61 -11.63 -17.29
N PHE A 205 -12.17 -12.84 -16.91
CA PHE A 205 -10.77 -13.27 -16.91
C PHE A 205 -10.40 -14.25 -18.04
N LYS A 206 -11.05 -14.21 -19.22
CA LYS A 206 -10.48 -14.90 -20.40
C LYS A 206 -9.16 -14.22 -20.77
N LEU A 207 -8.05 -14.73 -20.24
CA LEU A 207 -6.73 -14.50 -20.80
C LEU A 207 -6.71 -15.21 -22.15
N GLU A 208 -6.76 -14.44 -23.23
CA GLU A 208 -6.39 -14.98 -24.54
C GLU A 208 -4.96 -15.51 -24.42
N GLU A 209 -4.77 -16.78 -24.75
CA GLU A 209 -3.44 -17.37 -24.87
C GLU A 209 -2.63 -16.53 -25.85
N LEU A 210 -1.57 -15.88 -25.37
CA LEU A 210 -0.61 -15.24 -26.25
C LEU A 210 0.01 -16.34 -27.14
N PRO A 211 0.04 -16.15 -28.47
CA PRO A 211 0.56 -17.18 -29.36
C PRO A 211 2.03 -17.43 -29.04
N THR A 212 2.34 -18.70 -28.79
CA THR A 212 3.70 -19.22 -28.64
C THR A 212 4.50 -18.78 -29.85
N ARG A 213 5.51 -17.92 -29.65
CA ARG A 213 6.47 -17.60 -30.70
C ARG A 213 7.20 -18.88 -31.08
N GLN A 214 7.00 -19.31 -32.33
CA GLN A 214 7.87 -20.27 -33.02
C GLN A 214 9.27 -19.67 -33.21
#